data_AF-A0A840RXP6-F1
#
_entry.id   AF-A0A840RXP6-F1
#
_cell.length_a   1.000
_cell.length_b   1.000
_cell.length_c   1.000
_cell.angle_alpha   90.00
_cell.angle_beta   90.00
_cell.angle_gamma   90.00
#
_symmetry.space_group_name_H-M   'P 1'
#
loop_
_entity.id
_entity.type
_entity.pdbx_description
1 polymer ?
#
loop_
_entity_poly.entity_id
_entity_poly.type
_entity_poly.pdbx_seq_one_letter_code
_entity_poly.pdbx_strand_id
1 'polypeptide(L)'
;MEAACWAHARRKFYDLHVARPSAVTTEALRRIGELYVIEAPIRGQPPDQRRAARQAQSLALIDDFETWLRATLLMLSRKSDTTAAIMYSLIYGLR
;
A
#
# COMPACT_ATOMS: atom_id res chain seq x y z
N MET A 1 3.09 -11.09 -6.03
CA MET A 1 2.38 -9.79 -6.04
C MET A 1 1.09 -9.84 -6.87
N GLU A 2 0.00 -10.28 -6.25
CA GLU A 2 -1.34 -10.27 -6.82
C GLU A 2 -2.05 -8.97 -6.41
N ALA A 3 -2.75 -8.30 -7.33
CA ALA A 3 -3.51 -7.07 -7.07
C ALA A 3 -4.53 -7.20 -5.91
N ALA A 4 -4.85 -8.44 -5.51
CA ALA A 4 -5.64 -8.76 -4.34
C ALA A 4 -5.02 -8.27 -3.01
N CYS A 5 -3.69 -8.27 -2.89
CA CYS A 5 -3.02 -7.85 -1.66
C CYS A 5 -3.17 -6.34 -1.40
N TRP A 6 -3.05 -5.52 -2.45
CA TRP A 6 -3.25 -4.06 -2.39
C TRP A 6 -4.70 -3.66 -2.17
N ALA A 7 -5.63 -4.36 -2.81
CA ALA A 7 -7.05 -4.14 -2.59
C ALA A 7 -7.45 -4.40 -1.13
N HIS A 8 -6.89 -5.45 -0.52
CA HIS A 8 -7.15 -5.77 0.88
C HIS A 8 -6.51 -4.76 1.84
N ALA A 9 -5.25 -4.35 1.60
CA ALA A 9 -4.58 -3.32 2.38
C ALA A 9 -5.35 -1.98 2.33
N ARG A 10 -5.74 -1.53 1.14
CA ARG A 10 -6.55 -0.31 0.95
C ARG A 10 -7.85 -0.37 1.72
N ARG A 11 -8.56 -1.50 1.67
CA ARG A 11 -9.83 -1.67 2.39
C ARG A 11 -9.64 -1.51 3.90
N LYS A 12 -8.60 -2.11 4.48
CA LYS A 12 -8.29 -1.93 5.91
C LYS A 12 -8.03 -0.46 6.27
N PHE A 13 -7.20 0.24 5.49
CA PHE A 13 -6.96 1.68 5.74
C PHE A 13 -8.20 2.53 5.53
N TYR A 14 -9.04 2.18 4.56
CA TYR A 14 -10.30 2.88 4.29
C TYR A 14 -11.30 2.70 5.42
N ASP A 15 -11.51 1.46 5.88
CA ASP A 15 -12.41 1.16 7.00
C ASP A 15 -11.96 1.92 8.26
N LEU A 16 -10.65 1.98 8.52
CA LEU A 16 -10.07 2.79 9.60
C LEU A 16 -10.25 4.28 9.38
N HIS A 17 -10.08 4.77 8.16
CA HIS A 17 -10.27 6.19 7.83
C HIS A 17 -11.72 6.62 8.02
N VAL A 18 -12.69 5.81 7.58
CA VAL A 18 -14.12 6.06 7.77
C VAL A 18 -14.48 6.05 9.25
N ALA A 19 -13.94 5.11 10.02
CA ALA A 19 -14.22 5.04 11.46
C ALA A 19 -13.53 6.18 12.24
N ARG A 20 -12.27 6.48 11.92
CA ARG A 20 -11.41 7.47 12.59
C ARG A 20 -10.38 8.06 11.60
N PRO A 21 -10.72 9.16 10.93
CA PRO A 21 -9.79 9.83 10.02
C PRO A 21 -8.54 10.29 10.77
N SER A 22 -7.37 10.05 10.19
CA SER A 22 -6.10 10.53 10.73
C SER A 22 -5.14 10.87 9.58
N ALA A 23 -4.08 11.62 9.89
CA ALA A 23 -3.02 11.89 8.92
C ALA A 23 -2.42 10.59 8.36
N VAL A 24 -2.26 9.56 9.21
CA VAL A 24 -1.74 8.25 8.81
C VAL A 24 -2.68 7.54 7.84
N THR A 25 -3.98 7.46 8.15
CA THR A 25 -4.92 6.76 7.25
C THR A 25 -5.11 7.49 5.93
N THR A 26 -5.05 8.83 5.95
CA THR A 26 -5.09 9.67 4.75
C THR A 26 -3.87 9.45 3.86
N GLU A 27 -2.68 9.49 4.44
CA GLU A 27 -1.43 9.31 3.68
C GLU A 27 -1.29 7.89 3.15
N ALA A 28 -1.70 6.88 3.92
CA ALA A 28 -1.74 5.49 3.46
C ALA A 28 -2.65 5.34 2.24
N LEU A 29 -3.86 5.91 2.25
CA LEU A 29 -4.78 5.87 1.12
C LEU A 29 -4.24 6.64 -0.09
N ARG A 30 -3.56 7.78 0.13
CA ARG A 30 -2.92 8.58 -0.93
C ARG A 30 -1.84 7.78 -1.65
N ARG A 31 -0.89 7.19 -0.91
CA ARG A 31 0.21 6.38 -1.45
C ARG A 31 -0.28 5.13 -2.18
N ILE A 32 -1.29 4.45 -1.63
CA ILE A 32 -1.92 3.33 -2.33
C ILE A 32 -2.63 3.81 -3.63
N GLY A 33 -3.21 5.00 -3.61
CA GLY A 33 -3.77 5.63 -4.81
C GLY A 33 -2.72 5.87 -5.90
N GLU A 34 -1.53 6.36 -5.54
CA GLU A 34 -0.42 6.58 -6.49
C GLU A 34 0.03 5.27 -7.17
N LEU A 35 0.09 4.17 -6.41
CA LEU A 35 0.34 2.84 -6.98
C LEU A 35 -0.70 2.46 -8.03
N TYR A 36 -1.99 2.71 -7.77
CA TYR A 36 -3.05 2.44 -8.74
C TYR A 36 -2.98 3.34 -9.98
N VAL A 37 -2.57 4.60 -9.84
CA VAL A 37 -2.41 5.51 -10.99
C VAL A 37 -1.33 4.98 -11.94
N ILE A 38 -0.26 4.40 -11.41
CA ILE A 38 0.83 3.82 -12.20
C ILE A 38 0.49 2.43 -12.72
N GLU A 39 -0.24 1.61 -11.95
CA GLU A 39 -0.71 0.31 -12.42
C GLU A 39 -1.86 0.40 -13.44
N ALA A 40 -2.62 1.50 -13.47
CA ALA A 40 -3.73 1.71 -14.40
C ALA A 40 -3.31 1.59 -15.89
N PRO A 41 -2.28 2.30 -16.39
CA PRO A 41 -1.83 2.16 -17.79
C PRO A 41 -1.14 0.81 -18.07
N ILE A 42 -0.69 0.10 -17.03
CA ILE A 42 -0.08 -1.23 -17.14
C ILE A 42 -1.17 -2.30 -17.28
N ARG A 43 -2.38 -2.03 -16.77
CA ARG A 43 -3.51 -2.96 -16.80
C ARG A 43 -4.00 -3.17 -18.23
N GLY A 44 -3.85 -4.40 -18.73
CA GLY A 44 -4.19 -4.77 -20.11
C GLY A 44 -2.97 -4.92 -21.03
N GLN A 45 -1.79 -4.51 -20.58
CA GLN A 45 -0.54 -4.73 -21.34
C GLN A 45 -0.08 -6.19 -21.29
N PRO A 46 0.74 -6.63 -22.28
CA PRO A 46 1.34 -7.95 -22.28
C PRO A 46 2.12 -8.26 -21.00
N PRO A 47 2.19 -9.53 -20.56
CA PRO A 47 2.85 -9.93 -19.32
C PRO A 47 4.26 -9.35 -19.13
N ASP A 48 5.04 -9.25 -20.21
CA ASP A 48 6.42 -8.75 -20.19
C ASP A 48 6.49 -7.26 -19.95
N GLN A 49 5.62 -6.46 -20.56
CA GLN A 49 5.51 -5.03 -20.29
C GLN A 49 5.02 -4.77 -18.86
N ARG A 50 4.10 -5.60 -18.35
CA ARG A 50 3.68 -5.51 -16.94
C ARG A 50 4.83 -5.81 -15.99
N ARG A 51 5.65 -6.81 -16.29
CA ARG A 51 6.84 -7.13 -15.48
C ARG A 51 7.85 -5.98 -15.53
N ALA A 52 8.17 -5.48 -16.71
CA ALA A 52 9.13 -4.38 -16.89
C ALA A 52 8.67 -3.10 -16.17
N ALA A 53 7.41 -2.71 -16.34
CA ALA A 53 6.86 -1.52 -15.68
C ALA A 53 6.78 -1.69 -14.15
N ARG A 54 6.43 -2.89 -13.68
CA ARG A 54 6.46 -3.19 -12.23
C ARG A 54 7.87 -3.11 -11.66
N GLN A 55 8.87 -3.61 -12.38
CA GLN A 55 10.27 -3.53 -11.96
C GLN A 55 10.81 -2.09 -12.00
N ALA A 56 10.46 -1.32 -13.03
CA ALA A 56 10.97 0.03 -13.21
C ALA A 56 10.30 1.07 -12.32
N GLN A 57 9.00 0.93 -12.03
CA GLN A 57 8.20 2.01 -11.45
C GLN A 57 7.50 1.60 -10.16
N SER A 58 6.92 0.40 -10.11
CA SER A 58 6.19 -0.02 -8.91
C SER A 58 7.13 -0.39 -7.75
N LEU A 59 8.29 -0.99 -8.01
CA LEU A 59 9.25 -1.36 -6.95
C LEU A 59 9.69 -0.16 -6.10
N ALA A 60 10.11 0.94 -6.74
CA ALA A 60 10.57 2.12 -6.01
C ALA A 60 9.48 2.72 -5.09
N LEU A 61 8.22 2.71 -5.54
CA LEU A 61 7.09 3.20 -4.75
C LEU A 61 6.68 2.25 -3.64
N ILE A 62 6.80 0.95 -3.89
CA ILE A 62 6.58 -0.11 -2.91
C ILE A 62 7.62 0.00 -1.80
N ASP A 63 8.89 0.18 -2.14
CA ASP A 63 10.00 0.34 -1.18
C ASP A 63 9.86 1.63 -0.35
N ASP A 64 9.50 2.75 -0.99
CA ASP A 64 9.24 4.01 -0.29
C ASP A 64 8.02 3.88 0.65
N PHE A 65 6.96 3.21 0.19
CA PHE A 65 5.79 2.96 1.02
C PHE A 65 6.09 2.03 2.19
N GLU A 66 6.86 0.97 1.97
CA GLU A 66 7.35 0.09 3.04
C GLU A 66 8.13 0.86 4.09
N THR A 67 9.07 1.71 3.64
CA THR A 67 9.90 2.54 4.53
C THR A 67 9.01 3.46 5.37
N TRP A 68 8.03 4.11 4.75
CA TRP A 68 7.09 4.97 5.45
C TRP A 68 6.20 4.20 6.44
N LEU A 69 5.72 3.00 6.08
CA LEU A 69 4.93 2.15 6.96
C LEU A 69 5.72 1.72 8.20
N ARG A 70 7.00 1.34 8.02
CA ARG A 70 7.91 0.98 9.12
C ARG A 70 8.19 2.17 10.04
N ALA A 71 8.43 3.36 9.49
CA ALA A 71 8.61 4.57 10.29
C ALA A 71 7.33 4.93 11.07
N THR A 72 6.17 4.78 10.42
CA THR A 72 4.86 5.03 11.05
C THR A 72 4.58 4.07 12.21
N LEU A 73 5.01 2.80 12.10
CA LEU A 73 4.90 1.84 13.20
C LEU A 73 5.64 2.28 14.47
N LEU A 74 6.78 2.96 14.34
CA LEU A 74 7.55 3.44 15.49
C LEU A 74 6.81 4.54 16.26
N MET A 75 5.91 5.27 15.60
CA MET A 75 5.12 6.35 16.20
C MET A 75 3.78 5.88 16.75
N LEU A 76 3.33 4.66 16.40
CA LEU A 76 2.03 4.14 16.80
C LEU A 76 2.12 3.20 18.00
N SER A 77 1.08 3.22 18.83
CA SER A 77 0.92 2.21 19.87
C SER A 77 0.71 0.83 19.25
N ARG A 78 1.43 -0.17 19.77
CA ARG A 78 1.35 -1.58 19.32
C ARG A 78 -0.05 -2.18 19.32
N LYS A 79 -1.00 -1.62 20.07
CA LYS A 79 -2.40 -2.09 20.16
C LYS A 79 -3.37 -1.33 19.24
N SER A 80 -2.90 -0.42 18.39
CA SER A 80 -3.80 0.32 17.50
C SER A 80 -4.25 -0.53 16.32
N ASP A 81 -5.51 -0.37 15.89
CA ASP A 81 -6.02 -1.04 14.70
C ASP A 81 -5.23 -0.60 13.43
N THR A 82 -4.69 0.62 13.44
CA THR A 82 -3.76 1.13 12.41
C THR A 82 -2.47 0.31 12.35
N THR A 83 -1.90 -0.08 13.49
CA THR A 83 -0.74 -0.97 13.55
C THR A 83 -1.06 -2.32 12.92
N ALA A 84 -2.24 -2.89 13.18
CA ALA A 84 -2.66 -4.16 12.56
C ALA A 84 -2.81 -4.05 11.03
N ALA A 85 -3.36 -2.94 10.53
CA ALA A 85 -3.46 -2.67 9.09
C ALA A 85 -2.08 -2.51 8.42
N ILE A 86 -1.15 -1.81 9.08
CA ILE A 86 0.22 -1.65 8.58
C ILE A 86 0.97 -2.98 8.58
N MET A 87 0.90 -3.76 9.66
CA MET A 87 1.52 -5.09 9.76
C MET A 87 1.00 -6.04 8.66
N TYR A 88 -0.30 -6.04 8.40
CA TYR A 88 -0.88 -6.83 7.31
C TYR A 88 -0.29 -6.44 5.95
N SER A 89 -0.14 -5.13 5.71
CA SER A 89 0.40 -4.60 4.45
C SER A 89 1.87 -4.97 4.26
N LEU A 90 2.67 -4.98 5.34
CA LEU A 90 4.07 -5.42 5.33
C LEU A 90 4.23 -6.94 5.09
N ILE A 91 3.36 -7.76 5.67
CA ILE A 91 3.48 -9.22 5.59
C ILE A 91 2.92 -9.77 4.27
N TYR A 92 1.78 -9.23 3.82
CA TYR A 92 1.01 -9.79 2.71
C TYR A 92 0.92 -8.86 1.49
N GLY A 93 1.05 -7.54 1.68
CA GLY A 93 0.96 -6.52 0.63
C GLY A 93 2.22 -6.35 -0.21
N LEU A 94 3.38 -6.48 0.42
CA LEU A 94 4.69 -6.10 -0.13
C LEU A 94 5.50 -7.30 -0.69
N ARG A 95 4.85 -8.47 -0.91
CA ARG A 95 5.52 -9.74 -1.31
C ARG A 95 5.15 -10.24 -2.71
#